data_AF-A0A3L8DJG7-F1
#
_entry.id   AF-A0A3L8DJG7-F1
#
_cell.length_a   1.000
_cell.length_b   1.000
_cell.length_c   1.000
_cell.angle_alpha   90.00
_cell.angle_beta   90.00
_cell.angle_gamma   90.00
#
_symmetry.space_group_name_H-M   'P 1'
#
loop_
_entity.id
_entity.type
_entity.pdbx_description
1 polymer ?
#
loop_
_entity_poly.entity_id
_entity_poly.type
_entity_poly.pdbx_seq_one_letter_code
_entity_poly.pdbx_strand_id
1 'polypeptide(L)'
;MMFFVKGSFKDTFSVKLEVGSASNDTLLKIYENCEPWEKERFSKEVTAFINGSEMTKVITDISRRLGFVNNISKEDAFLLYDMCRFERAWQPSKESPWCAAFTDEDMHVFEYEEDLYHYYSVGPGREINSKLGCHPLRDMVDRFTKLENAEDSDEPRGVFYFTHSEMIMLFYSVMEIGKNPVHLTASNYRDMQHRNWRTSLLVPFATNFATVFYRCDSSDSPFKIAFYLAEKPLTLEGCNNGVCDWAQLKKKLVPIAANCSTEVTNSQVEQQVASAGRHSKRQMLYRQGKHLSRCTGLVA
;
A
#
# COMPACT_ATOMS: atom_id res chain seq x y z
N MET A 1 5.38 -3.76 -16.91
CA MET A 1 6.26 -2.72 -17.50
C MET A 1 6.10 -2.55 -19.01
N MET A 2 6.54 -3.48 -19.88
CA MET A 2 6.55 -3.22 -21.34
C MET A 2 5.17 -2.91 -21.94
N PHE A 3 4.11 -3.60 -21.49
CA PHE A 3 2.74 -3.29 -21.90
C PHE A 3 2.28 -1.89 -21.47
N PHE A 4 2.69 -1.43 -20.28
CA PHE A 4 2.40 -0.07 -19.81
C PHE A 4 3.08 0.98 -20.70
N VAL A 5 4.37 0.77 -21.01
CA VAL A 5 5.14 1.68 -21.88
C VAL A 5 4.49 1.77 -23.26
N LYS A 6 4.20 0.62 -23.88
CA LYS A 6 3.58 0.55 -25.20
C LYS A 6 2.20 1.22 -25.22
N GLY A 7 1.38 0.99 -24.19
CA GLY A 7 0.05 1.57 -24.07
C GLY A 7 0.07 3.08 -23.84
N SER A 8 0.99 3.57 -23.02
CA SER A 8 1.02 4.99 -22.60
C SER A 8 1.72 5.90 -23.60
N PHE A 9 2.84 5.45 -24.18
CA PHE A 9 3.72 6.31 -24.97
C PHE A 9 3.85 5.94 -26.44
N LYS A 10 3.25 4.81 -26.86
CA LYS A 10 3.37 4.23 -28.20
C LYS A 10 4.84 4.01 -28.60
N ASP A 11 5.11 3.77 -29.88
CA ASP A 11 6.46 3.51 -30.40
C ASP A 11 7.33 4.80 -30.54
N THR A 12 6.79 5.95 -30.13
CA THR A 12 7.36 7.29 -30.38
C THR A 12 8.25 7.84 -29.25
N PHE A 13 8.37 7.16 -28.12
CA PHE A 13 9.12 7.66 -26.95
C PHE A 13 10.43 6.91 -26.73
N SER A 14 11.52 7.66 -26.54
CA SER A 14 12.77 7.11 -26.00
C SER A 14 12.63 6.92 -24.49
N VAL A 15 12.27 5.72 -24.04
CA VAL A 15 12.27 5.38 -22.62
C VAL A 15 13.70 5.02 -22.22
N LYS A 16 14.30 5.82 -21.33
CA LYS A 16 15.53 5.40 -20.65
C LYS A 16 15.13 4.34 -19.62
N LEU A 17 15.18 3.08 -20.04
CA LEU A 17 14.88 1.96 -19.17
C LEU A 17 16.11 1.64 -18.32
N GLU A 18 16.02 1.90 -17.02
CA GLU A 18 17.00 1.45 -16.05
C GLU A 18 16.49 0.16 -15.42
N VAL A 19 17.07 -0.98 -15.81
CA VAL A 19 16.83 -2.26 -15.13
C VAL A 19 17.90 -2.38 -14.05
N GLY A 20 17.52 -2.16 -12.80
CA GLY A 20 18.41 -2.37 -11.65
C GLY A 20 18.89 -3.81 -11.56
N SER A 21 20.08 -3.99 -10.98
CA SER A 21 20.56 -5.31 -10.55
C SER A 21 19.57 -5.90 -9.54
N ALA A 22 19.13 -7.15 -9.75
CA ALA A 22 18.24 -7.84 -8.82
C ALA A 22 18.87 -8.04 -7.43
N SER A 23 20.20 -8.18 -7.36
CA SER A 23 20.94 -8.21 -6.10
C SER A 23 21.17 -6.78 -5.61
N ASN A 24 20.56 -6.40 -4.48
CA ASN A 24 20.68 -5.10 -3.78
C ASN A 24 19.86 -3.92 -4.33
N ASP A 25 18.66 -4.17 -4.85
CA ASP A 25 17.71 -3.09 -5.10
C ASP A 25 17.12 -2.59 -3.76
N THR A 26 17.69 -1.49 -3.26
CA THR A 26 17.28 -0.85 -1.99
C THR A 26 16.06 0.07 -2.14
N LEU A 27 15.58 0.30 -3.37
CA LEU A 27 14.44 1.16 -3.64
C LEU A 27 13.15 0.35 -3.77
N LEU A 28 13.16 -0.68 -4.62
CA LEU A 28 11.95 -1.39 -5.02
C LEU A 28 11.84 -2.81 -4.43
N LYS A 29 12.93 -3.38 -3.91
CA LYS A 29 12.98 -4.77 -3.40
C LYS A 29 13.80 -4.92 -2.11
N ILE A 30 13.89 -3.88 -1.30
CA ILE A 30 14.74 -3.89 -0.09
C ILE A 30 14.41 -5.03 0.88
N TYR A 31 13.14 -5.42 0.94
CA TYR A 31 12.65 -6.51 1.80
C TYR A 31 13.23 -7.88 1.43
N GLU A 32 13.62 -8.11 0.16
CA GLU A 32 14.19 -9.39 -0.29
C GLU A 32 15.53 -9.71 0.41
N ASN A 33 16.22 -8.67 0.92
CA ASN A 33 17.50 -8.81 1.61
C ASN A 33 17.41 -8.51 3.12
N CYS A 34 16.20 -8.54 3.71
CA CYS A 34 15.95 -8.19 5.10
C CYS A 34 15.63 -9.43 5.96
N GLU A 35 16.66 -10.01 6.58
CA GLU A 35 16.50 -11.21 7.43
C GLU A 35 15.53 -10.99 8.62
N PRO A 36 15.57 -9.86 9.38
CA PRO A 36 14.63 -9.63 10.47
C PRO A 36 13.17 -9.54 10.00
N TRP A 37 12.95 -8.99 8.81
CA TRP A 37 11.62 -8.90 8.23
C TRP A 37 11.07 -10.28 7.88
N GLU A 38 11.87 -11.11 7.21
CA GLU A 38 11.48 -12.44 6.75
C GLU A 38 11.19 -13.40 7.92
N LYS A 39 12.01 -13.35 8.98
CA LYS A 39 11.87 -14.22 10.17
C LYS A 39 10.52 -14.11 10.88
N GLU A 40 9.90 -12.93 10.90
CA GLU A 40 8.59 -12.73 11.54
C GLU A 40 7.51 -12.32 10.53
N ARG A 41 7.69 -12.69 9.26
CA ARG A 41 6.70 -12.43 8.21
C ARG A 41 5.34 -13.08 8.52
N PHE A 42 5.38 -14.25 9.16
CA PHE A 42 4.18 -15.01 9.52
C PHE A 42 3.68 -14.65 10.93
N SER A 43 2.51 -14.01 10.98
CA SER A 43 1.89 -13.59 12.24
C SER A 43 1.05 -14.68 12.89
N LYS A 44 1.10 -14.75 14.22
CA LYS A 44 0.22 -15.62 15.03
C LYS A 44 -1.26 -15.28 14.84
N GLU A 45 -1.58 -14.04 14.51
CA GLU A 45 -2.96 -13.59 14.27
C GLU A 45 -3.56 -14.28 13.03
N VAL A 46 -2.77 -14.47 11.96
CA VAL A 46 -3.22 -15.19 10.76
C VAL A 46 -3.54 -16.64 11.11
N THR A 47 -2.60 -17.31 11.79
CA THR A 47 -2.79 -18.70 12.23
C THR A 47 -3.98 -18.84 13.18
N ALA A 48 -4.17 -17.89 14.10
CA ALA A 48 -5.32 -17.88 15.00
C ALA A 48 -6.64 -17.70 14.25
N PHE A 49 -6.67 -16.84 13.22
CA PHE A 49 -7.86 -16.60 12.42
C PHE A 49 -8.25 -17.80 11.55
N ILE A 50 -7.28 -18.40 10.85
CA ILE A 50 -7.47 -19.64 10.06
C ILE A 50 -7.99 -20.79 10.94
N ASN A 51 -7.55 -20.85 12.20
CA ASN A 51 -8.02 -21.83 13.19
C ASN A 51 -9.25 -21.40 13.98
N GLY A 52 -9.78 -20.21 13.70
CA GLY A 52 -10.90 -19.62 14.40
C GLY A 52 -12.27 -20.14 13.95
N SER A 53 -13.29 -19.65 14.64
CA SER A 53 -14.69 -20.00 14.42
C SER A 53 -15.23 -19.49 13.09
N GLU A 54 -14.81 -18.31 12.65
CA GLU A 54 -15.23 -17.72 11.37
C GLU A 54 -14.79 -18.59 10.18
N MET A 55 -13.51 -18.97 10.12
CA MET A 55 -13.00 -19.87 9.06
C MET A 55 -13.60 -21.28 9.17
N THR A 56 -13.76 -21.81 10.38
CA THR A 56 -14.38 -23.14 10.59
C THR A 56 -15.81 -23.17 10.04
N LYS A 57 -16.58 -22.11 10.27
CA LYS A 57 -17.94 -21.97 9.73
C LYS A 57 -17.93 -21.97 8.20
N VAL A 58 -17.06 -21.17 7.59
CA VAL A 58 -16.92 -21.07 6.13
C VAL A 58 -16.57 -22.43 5.50
N ILE A 59 -15.63 -23.18 6.09
CA ILE A 59 -15.27 -24.52 5.61
C ILE A 59 -16.49 -25.45 5.64
N THR A 60 -17.29 -25.42 6.70
CA THR A 60 -18.52 -26.22 6.79
C THR A 60 -19.55 -25.78 5.76
N ASP A 61 -19.74 -24.47 5.56
CA ASP A 61 -20.71 -23.94 4.61
C ASP A 61 -20.33 -24.28 3.16
N ILE A 62 -19.04 -24.16 2.78
CA ILE A 62 -18.51 -24.57 1.47
C ILE A 62 -18.67 -26.08 1.27
N SER A 63 -18.27 -26.89 2.25
CA SER A 63 -18.35 -28.36 2.15
C SER A 63 -19.78 -28.83 1.89
N ARG A 64 -20.74 -28.27 2.62
CA ARG A 64 -22.16 -28.55 2.43
C ARG A 64 -22.64 -28.08 1.05
N ARG A 65 -22.25 -26.89 0.60
CA ARG A 65 -22.63 -26.32 -0.70
C ARG A 65 -22.13 -27.18 -1.86
N LEU A 66 -20.95 -27.77 -1.73
CA LEU A 66 -20.35 -28.68 -2.71
C LEU A 66 -20.86 -30.13 -2.61
N GLY A 67 -21.70 -30.43 -1.61
CA GLY A 67 -22.31 -31.76 -1.44
C GLY A 67 -21.41 -32.79 -0.73
N PHE A 68 -20.35 -32.37 -0.05
CA PHE A 68 -19.54 -33.27 0.77
C PHE A 68 -20.25 -33.62 2.08
N VAL A 69 -20.13 -34.89 2.50
CA VAL A 69 -20.68 -35.37 3.79
C VAL A 69 -19.86 -34.86 4.98
N ASN A 70 -18.54 -34.77 4.80
CA ASN A 70 -17.61 -34.28 5.79
C ASN A 70 -17.01 -32.94 5.33
N ASN A 71 -16.45 -32.19 6.27
CA ASN A 71 -15.71 -30.97 5.93
C ASN A 71 -14.51 -31.31 5.02
N ILE A 72 -14.30 -30.51 3.97
CA ILE A 72 -13.05 -30.49 3.20
C ILE A 72 -11.90 -29.94 4.06
N SER A 73 -10.67 -30.16 3.61
CA SER A 73 -9.50 -29.59 4.29
C SER A 73 -9.46 -28.06 4.14
N LYS A 74 -8.72 -27.37 5.00
CA LYS A 74 -8.54 -25.91 4.88
C LYS A 74 -7.78 -25.61 3.59
N GLU A 75 -6.77 -26.42 3.32
CA GLU A 75 -5.91 -26.35 2.15
C GLU A 75 -6.73 -26.43 0.85
N ASP A 76 -7.70 -27.36 0.78
CA ASP A 76 -8.62 -27.44 -0.36
C ASP A 76 -9.52 -26.20 -0.47
N ALA A 77 -10.02 -25.68 0.66
CA ALA A 77 -10.85 -24.48 0.65
C ALA A 77 -10.08 -23.24 0.17
N PHE A 78 -8.83 -23.07 0.62
CA PHE A 78 -7.92 -22.03 0.13
C PHE A 78 -7.57 -22.21 -1.34
N LEU A 79 -7.34 -23.45 -1.79
CA LEU A 79 -7.10 -23.74 -3.20
C LEU A 79 -8.31 -23.38 -4.08
N LEU A 80 -9.53 -23.72 -3.64
CA LEU A 80 -10.76 -23.32 -4.34
C LEU A 80 -10.90 -21.78 -4.41
N TYR A 81 -10.55 -21.08 -3.33
CA TYR A 81 -10.57 -19.63 -3.27
C TYR A 81 -9.55 -19.02 -4.25
N ASP A 82 -8.34 -19.58 -4.29
CA ASP A 82 -7.29 -19.20 -5.25
C ASP A 82 -7.75 -19.43 -6.70
N MET A 83 -8.27 -20.60 -7.02
CA MET A 83 -8.78 -20.92 -8.35
C MET A 83 -9.87 -19.93 -8.79
N CYS A 84 -10.79 -19.58 -7.89
CA CYS A 84 -11.80 -18.56 -8.13
C CYS A 84 -11.17 -17.19 -8.47
N ARG A 85 -10.29 -16.65 -7.62
CA ARG A 85 -9.73 -15.30 -7.83
C ARG A 85 -8.83 -15.23 -9.05
N PHE A 86 -8.02 -16.25 -9.31
CA PHE A 86 -7.12 -16.28 -10.47
C PHE A 86 -7.88 -16.48 -11.78
N GLU A 87 -8.90 -17.34 -11.83
CA GLU A 87 -9.72 -17.50 -13.04
C GLU A 87 -10.50 -16.22 -13.36
N ARG A 88 -11.07 -15.54 -12.34
CA ARG A 88 -11.74 -14.24 -12.53
C ARG A 88 -10.79 -13.14 -12.99
N ALA A 89 -9.55 -13.14 -12.50
CA ALA A 89 -8.53 -12.20 -12.97
C ALA A 89 -8.13 -12.48 -14.43
N TRP A 90 -8.06 -13.76 -14.83
CA TRP A 90 -7.72 -14.17 -16.18
C TRP A 90 -8.86 -13.96 -17.18
N GLN A 91 -10.12 -14.17 -16.78
CA GLN A 91 -11.32 -14.01 -17.60
C GLN A 91 -12.38 -13.13 -16.92
N PRO A 92 -12.19 -11.80 -16.86
CA PRO A 92 -13.07 -10.90 -16.10
C PRO A 92 -14.54 -10.92 -16.56
N SER A 93 -14.78 -11.22 -17.84
CA SER A 93 -16.12 -11.23 -18.44
C SER A 93 -16.89 -12.55 -18.25
N LYS A 94 -16.30 -13.56 -17.61
CA LYS A 94 -16.92 -14.87 -17.42
C LYS A 94 -17.02 -15.22 -15.94
N GLU A 95 -18.14 -15.82 -15.55
CA GLU A 95 -18.25 -16.39 -14.22
C GLU A 95 -17.31 -17.58 -14.09
N SER A 96 -16.60 -17.65 -12.96
CA SER A 96 -15.73 -18.77 -12.62
C SER A 96 -16.54 -19.83 -11.88
N PRO A 97 -16.59 -21.08 -12.36
CA PRO A 97 -17.25 -22.17 -11.65
C PRO A 97 -16.70 -22.39 -10.24
N TRP A 98 -15.41 -22.10 -10.01
CA TRP A 98 -14.79 -22.21 -8.69
C TRP A 98 -15.37 -21.21 -7.69
N CYS A 99 -15.81 -20.03 -8.15
CA CYS A 99 -16.45 -19.04 -7.30
C CYS A 99 -17.84 -19.47 -6.81
N ALA A 100 -18.52 -20.40 -7.50
CA ALA A 100 -19.82 -20.93 -7.08
C ALA A 100 -19.75 -21.70 -5.75
N ALA A 101 -18.54 -22.07 -5.30
CA ALA A 101 -18.31 -22.70 -4.01
C ALA A 101 -18.52 -21.75 -2.83
N PHE A 102 -18.59 -20.42 -3.03
CA PHE A 102 -18.59 -19.40 -1.99
C PHE A 102 -19.79 -18.46 -2.09
N THR A 103 -20.26 -17.92 -0.96
CA THR A 103 -21.05 -16.68 -0.95
C THR A 103 -20.16 -15.46 -0.72
N ASP A 104 -20.72 -14.25 -0.88
CA ASP A 104 -20.00 -13.01 -0.58
C ASP A 104 -19.50 -12.98 0.87
N GLU A 105 -20.29 -13.48 1.83
CA GLU A 105 -19.88 -13.56 3.23
C GLU A 105 -18.72 -14.54 3.45
N ASP A 106 -18.72 -15.68 2.76
CA ASP A 106 -17.60 -16.62 2.78
C ASP A 106 -16.33 -15.93 2.26
N MET A 107 -16.44 -15.21 1.14
CA MET A 107 -15.33 -14.46 0.55
C MET A 107 -14.81 -13.35 1.46
N HIS A 108 -15.66 -12.67 2.22
CA HIS A 108 -15.22 -11.65 3.18
C HIS A 108 -14.36 -12.22 4.31
N VAL A 109 -14.57 -13.48 4.70
CA VAL A 109 -13.71 -14.16 5.68
C VAL A 109 -12.33 -14.44 5.08
N PHE A 110 -12.25 -14.95 3.85
CA PHE A 110 -10.96 -15.14 3.16
C PHE A 110 -10.24 -13.81 2.90
N GLU A 111 -10.97 -12.75 2.51
CA GLU A 111 -10.40 -11.42 2.35
C GLU A 111 -9.81 -10.89 3.67
N TYR A 112 -10.48 -11.13 4.80
CA TYR A 112 -9.95 -10.70 6.09
C TYR A 112 -8.70 -11.48 6.51
N GLU A 113 -8.59 -12.75 6.15
CA GLU A 113 -7.37 -13.55 6.35
C GLU A 113 -6.20 -12.97 5.55
N GLU A 114 -6.40 -12.70 4.26
CA GLU A 114 -5.41 -12.05 3.39
C GLU A 114 -5.03 -10.65 3.91
N ASP A 115 -6.00 -9.91 4.44
CA ASP A 115 -5.75 -8.62 5.06
C ASP A 115 -4.90 -8.74 6.32
N LEU A 116 -5.15 -9.72 7.18
CA LEU A 116 -4.30 -10.00 8.35
C LEU A 116 -2.89 -10.37 7.92
N TYR A 117 -2.75 -11.25 6.92
CA TYR A 117 -1.44 -11.65 6.40
C TYR A 117 -0.64 -10.43 5.94
N HIS A 118 -1.24 -9.58 5.11
CA HIS A 118 -0.56 -8.39 4.61
C HIS A 118 -0.40 -7.29 5.67
N TYR A 119 -1.34 -7.16 6.60
CA TYR A 119 -1.27 -6.18 7.70
C TYR A 119 -0.01 -6.37 8.53
N TYR A 120 0.30 -7.63 8.85
CA TYR A 120 1.49 -7.96 9.63
C TYR A 120 2.74 -8.11 8.75
N SER A 121 2.66 -8.76 7.58
CA SER A 121 3.85 -8.98 6.77
C SER A 121 4.41 -7.71 6.13
N VAL A 122 3.57 -6.78 5.66
CA VAL A 122 4.00 -5.58 4.92
C VAL A 122 3.27 -4.29 5.31
N GLY A 123 2.27 -4.39 6.17
CA GLY A 123 1.42 -3.28 6.59
C GLY A 123 1.79 -2.66 7.94
N PRO A 124 0.84 -1.93 8.56
CA PRO A 124 1.05 -1.22 9.83
C PRO A 124 1.18 -2.13 11.07
N GLY A 125 1.02 -3.46 10.92
CA GLY A 125 1.09 -4.40 12.03
C GLY A 125 2.49 -4.60 12.61
N ARG A 126 3.55 -4.20 11.88
CA ARG A 126 4.95 -4.24 12.35
C ARG A 126 5.68 -2.95 11.98
N GLU A 127 6.44 -2.39 12.92
CA GLU A 127 7.17 -1.12 12.71
C GLU A 127 8.26 -1.23 11.62
N ILE A 128 8.88 -2.40 11.47
CA ILE A 128 9.89 -2.65 10.42
C ILE A 128 9.35 -2.39 9.02
N ASN A 129 8.06 -2.58 8.79
CA ASN A 129 7.44 -2.41 7.48
C ASN A 129 7.48 -0.95 7.05
N SER A 130 7.21 -0.01 7.96
CA SER A 130 7.32 1.43 7.65
C SER A 130 8.79 1.85 7.42
N LYS A 131 9.75 1.21 8.11
CA LYS A 131 11.19 1.46 7.88
C LYS A 131 11.63 1.03 6.48
N LEU A 132 11.20 -0.15 6.04
CA LEU A 132 11.48 -0.65 4.69
C LEU A 132 10.77 0.17 3.61
N GLY A 133 9.52 0.58 3.86
CA GLY A 133 8.72 1.43 2.97
C GLY A 133 9.24 2.86 2.80
N CYS A 134 10.17 3.28 3.65
CA CYS A 134 10.73 4.64 3.69
C CYS A 134 11.51 4.99 2.42
N HIS A 135 12.12 4.01 1.74
CA HIS A 135 13.03 4.25 0.62
C HIS A 135 12.34 4.90 -0.61
N PRO A 136 11.19 4.38 -1.11
CA PRO A 136 10.41 5.07 -2.14
C PRO A 136 9.90 6.45 -1.71
N LEU A 137 9.53 6.61 -0.43
CA LEU A 137 9.12 7.91 0.10
C LEU A 137 10.26 8.94 0.03
N ARG A 138 11.48 8.54 0.40
CA ARG A 138 12.66 9.40 0.30
C ARG A 138 12.95 9.81 -1.15
N ASP A 139 12.94 8.85 -2.09
CA ASP A 139 13.15 9.15 -3.51
C ASP A 139 12.11 10.16 -4.04
N MET A 140 10.82 9.95 -3.73
CA MET A 140 9.75 10.88 -4.09
C MET A 140 9.99 12.30 -3.54
N VAL A 141 10.32 12.41 -2.25
CA VAL A 141 10.57 13.71 -1.59
C VAL A 141 11.80 14.41 -2.17
N ASP A 142 12.88 13.68 -2.44
CA ASP A 142 14.11 14.22 -3.01
C ASP A 142 13.87 14.77 -4.42
N ARG A 143 13.11 14.04 -5.26
CA ARG A 143 12.73 14.49 -6.61
C ARG A 143 11.86 15.74 -6.59
N PHE A 144 10.81 15.79 -5.75
CA PHE A 144 9.97 16.97 -5.62
C PHE A 144 10.72 18.17 -5.08
N THR A 145 11.66 17.96 -4.15
CA THR A 145 12.52 19.04 -3.65
C THR A 145 13.42 19.61 -4.75
N LYS A 146 13.91 18.78 -5.67
CA LYS A 146 14.68 19.27 -6.84
C LYS A 146 13.81 20.06 -7.82
N LEU A 147 12.61 19.58 -8.13
CA LEU A 147 11.64 20.27 -9.00
C LEU A 147 11.18 21.61 -8.43
N GLU A 148 11.06 21.73 -7.10
CA GLU A 148 10.80 22.98 -6.39
C GLU A 148 11.94 24.00 -6.61
N ASN A 149 13.19 23.55 -6.51
CA ASN A 149 14.37 24.43 -6.51
C ASN A 149 14.88 24.83 -7.90
N ALA A 150 14.49 24.12 -8.97
CA ALA A 150 14.93 24.41 -10.33
C ALA A 150 13.79 24.23 -11.34
N GLU A 151 13.42 25.31 -12.02
CA GLU A 151 12.45 25.27 -13.13
C GLU A 151 12.96 24.43 -14.31
N ASP A 152 14.26 24.50 -14.58
CA ASP A 152 14.98 23.71 -15.59
C ASP A 152 15.89 22.65 -14.93
N SER A 153 15.38 21.91 -13.95
CA SER A 153 16.12 20.76 -13.43
C SER A 153 16.25 19.69 -14.52
N ASP A 154 17.38 18.98 -14.57
CA ASP A 154 17.52 17.74 -15.37
C ASP A 154 16.64 16.58 -14.85
N GLU A 155 15.76 16.81 -13.86
CA GLU A 155 14.82 15.80 -13.37
C GLU A 155 13.80 15.42 -14.45
N PRO A 156 13.53 14.12 -14.66
CA PRO A 156 12.49 13.67 -15.55
C PRO A 156 11.12 14.24 -15.20
N ARG A 157 10.30 14.54 -16.21
CA ARG A 157 8.90 14.96 -16.05
C ARG A 157 7.93 13.83 -15.67
N GLY A 158 8.45 12.60 -15.63
CA GLY A 158 7.74 11.34 -15.49
C GLY A 158 8.69 10.27 -15.01
N VAL A 159 8.45 9.72 -13.82
CA VAL A 159 9.17 8.56 -13.28
C VAL A 159 8.15 7.45 -13.06
N PHE A 160 8.50 6.21 -13.45
CA PHE A 160 7.58 5.08 -13.40
C PHE A 160 8.30 3.88 -12.81
N TYR A 161 7.85 3.47 -11.63
CA TYR A 161 8.36 2.29 -10.94
C TYR A 161 7.45 1.09 -11.13
N PHE A 162 8.04 -0.09 -11.30
CA PHE A 162 7.32 -1.36 -11.38
C PHE A 162 7.90 -2.29 -10.33
N THR A 163 7.07 -2.71 -9.38
CA THR A 163 7.46 -3.59 -8.28
C THR A 163 6.30 -4.51 -7.90
N HIS A 164 6.51 -5.34 -6.88
CA HIS A 164 5.53 -6.26 -6.32
C HIS A 164 4.63 -5.55 -5.29
N SER A 165 3.50 -6.19 -5.00
CA SER A 165 2.51 -5.76 -4.00
C SER A 165 3.14 -5.44 -2.65
N GLU A 166 4.15 -6.20 -2.24
CA GLU A 166 4.87 -6.05 -0.98
C GLU A 166 5.49 -4.67 -0.85
N MET A 167 6.26 -4.22 -1.84
CA MET A 167 6.91 -2.91 -1.79
C MET A 167 5.89 -1.76 -1.77
N ILE A 168 4.81 -1.90 -2.54
CA ILE A 168 3.72 -0.92 -2.58
C ILE A 168 3.07 -0.80 -1.19
N MET A 169 2.78 -1.93 -0.53
CA MET A 169 2.19 -1.94 0.81
C MET A 169 3.14 -1.46 1.90
N LEU A 170 4.44 -1.77 1.79
CA LEU A 170 5.46 -1.21 2.68
C LEU A 170 5.47 0.33 2.58
N PHE A 171 5.44 0.85 1.35
CA PHE A 171 5.30 2.28 1.10
C PHE A 171 3.99 2.86 1.67
N TYR A 172 2.87 2.14 1.54
CA TYR A 172 1.60 2.55 2.17
C TYR A 172 1.69 2.58 3.69
N SER A 173 2.43 1.65 4.31
CA SER A 173 2.67 1.62 5.76
C SER A 173 3.36 2.89 6.24
N VAL A 174 4.42 3.36 5.56
CA VAL A 174 5.11 4.61 5.95
C VAL A 174 4.28 5.87 5.65
N MET A 175 3.44 5.84 4.59
CA MET A 175 2.52 6.92 4.24
C MET A 175 1.22 6.91 5.07
N GLU A 176 1.06 5.93 5.97
CA GLU A 176 -0.14 5.68 6.77
C GLU A 176 -1.42 5.47 5.94
N ILE A 177 -1.29 5.00 4.70
CA ILE A 177 -2.40 4.72 3.81
C ILE A 177 -3.08 3.43 4.26
N GLY A 178 -4.42 3.46 4.37
CA GLY A 178 -5.20 2.32 4.84
C GLY A 178 -5.02 2.03 6.34
N LYS A 179 -4.36 2.91 7.10
CA LYS A 179 -4.19 2.72 8.55
C LYS A 179 -5.54 2.72 9.25
N ASN A 180 -5.76 1.72 10.10
CA ASN A 180 -6.96 1.61 10.94
C ASN A 180 -6.75 2.28 12.30
N PRO A 181 -7.81 2.84 12.91
CA PRO A 181 -7.76 3.33 14.30
C PRO A 181 -7.49 2.21 15.32
N VAL A 182 -7.88 0.98 15.01
CA VAL A 182 -7.71 -0.22 15.83
C VAL A 182 -6.93 -1.25 15.01
N HIS A 183 -6.02 -1.97 15.66
CA HIS A 183 -5.26 -3.04 15.02
C HIS A 183 -6.18 -4.18 14.54
N LEU A 184 -5.89 -4.75 13.38
CA LEU A 184 -6.56 -5.96 12.90
C LEU A 184 -6.04 -7.15 13.70
N THR A 185 -6.95 -7.95 14.24
CA THR A 185 -6.63 -9.17 14.98
C THR A 185 -7.50 -10.33 14.49
N ALA A 186 -7.15 -11.54 14.86
CA ALA A 186 -7.96 -12.73 14.62
C ALA A 186 -9.35 -12.65 15.27
N SER A 187 -9.49 -11.88 16.35
CA SER A 187 -10.69 -11.85 17.18
C SER A 187 -11.69 -10.76 16.80
N ASN A 188 -11.32 -9.77 15.98
CA ASN A 188 -12.15 -8.59 15.72
C ASN A 188 -12.68 -8.48 14.28
N TYR A 189 -12.71 -9.58 13.51
CA TYR A 189 -13.28 -9.63 12.15
C TYR A 189 -14.66 -8.94 12.05
N ARG A 190 -15.55 -9.22 13.01
CA ARG A 190 -16.92 -8.67 13.02
C ARG A 190 -16.97 -7.16 13.24
N ASP A 191 -15.98 -6.60 13.93
CA ASP A 191 -15.85 -5.16 14.14
C ASP A 191 -15.11 -4.47 12.98
N MET A 192 -14.42 -5.25 12.14
CA MET A 192 -13.55 -4.79 11.05
C MET A 192 -14.20 -4.89 9.65
N GLN A 193 -15.54 -4.89 9.58
CA GLN A 193 -16.28 -4.95 8.31
C GLN A 193 -16.03 -3.71 7.42
N HIS A 194 -15.71 -2.56 8.02
CA HIS A 194 -15.41 -1.30 7.33
C HIS A 194 -13.96 -0.83 7.56
N ARG A 195 -13.04 -1.78 7.75
CA ARG A 195 -11.61 -1.51 7.88
C ARG A 195 -11.05 -0.76 6.65
N ASN A 196 -10.12 0.15 6.91
CA ASN A 196 -9.35 0.87 5.91
C ASN A 196 -8.27 -0.02 5.27
N TRP A 197 -7.63 -0.88 6.08
CA TRP A 197 -6.65 -1.86 5.59
C TRP A 197 -7.38 -3.02 4.92
N ARG A 198 -7.59 -2.89 3.61
CA ARG A 198 -8.30 -3.86 2.78
C ARG A 198 -7.54 -4.07 1.47
N THR A 199 -6.77 -5.14 1.40
CA THR A 199 -5.83 -5.48 0.32
C THR A 199 -6.50 -5.51 -1.06
N SER A 200 -7.73 -6.03 -1.14
CA SER A 200 -8.53 -6.06 -2.38
C SER A 200 -8.81 -4.67 -2.96
N LEU A 201 -8.78 -3.61 -2.14
CA LEU A 201 -8.96 -2.22 -2.55
C LEU A 201 -7.64 -1.45 -2.65
N LEU A 202 -6.67 -1.76 -1.79
CA LEU A 202 -5.37 -1.08 -1.74
C LEU A 202 -4.44 -1.56 -2.87
N VAL A 203 -4.36 -2.86 -3.07
CA VAL A 203 -3.41 -3.50 -3.99
C VAL A 203 -4.02 -4.63 -4.83
N PRO A 204 -5.14 -4.39 -5.55
CA PRO A 204 -5.60 -5.36 -6.55
C PRO A 204 -4.56 -5.54 -7.67
N PHE A 205 -4.74 -6.57 -8.51
CA PHE A 205 -3.91 -6.73 -9.70
C PHE A 205 -3.89 -5.45 -10.54
N ALA A 206 -2.69 -5.07 -10.97
CA ALA A 206 -2.42 -3.83 -11.71
C ALA A 206 -2.80 -2.53 -10.96
N THR A 207 -2.85 -2.56 -9.62
CA THR A 207 -2.91 -1.33 -8.82
C THR A 207 -1.78 -0.37 -9.19
N ASN A 208 -2.01 0.92 -8.94
CA ASN A 208 -1.00 1.95 -9.07
C ASN A 208 -1.16 2.97 -7.94
N PHE A 209 -0.04 3.59 -7.58
CA PHE A 209 0.00 4.79 -6.77
C PHE A 209 0.72 5.87 -7.59
N ALA A 210 0.06 7.00 -7.79
CA ALA A 210 0.61 8.09 -8.59
C ALA A 210 0.67 9.37 -7.77
N THR A 211 1.76 10.10 -7.94
CA THR A 211 1.97 11.41 -7.33
C THR A 211 2.21 12.46 -8.39
N VAL A 212 1.46 13.55 -8.33
CA VAL A 212 1.54 14.60 -9.35
C VAL A 212 1.93 15.90 -8.68
N PHE A 213 3.09 16.42 -9.05
CA PHE A 213 3.61 17.70 -8.60
C PHE A 213 3.17 18.80 -9.56
N TYR A 214 2.50 19.80 -9.02
CA TYR A 214 1.94 20.91 -9.76
C TYR A 214 2.71 22.19 -9.46
N ARG A 215 3.05 22.92 -10.51
CA ARG A 215 3.44 24.35 -10.42
C ARG A 215 2.19 25.19 -10.72
N CYS A 216 1.86 26.09 -9.82
CA CYS A 216 0.67 26.93 -9.85
C CYS A 216 1.07 28.41 -9.92
N ASP A 217 0.28 29.25 -10.57
CA ASP A 217 0.54 30.69 -10.72
C ASP A 217 0.29 31.50 -9.43
N SER A 218 0.13 30.83 -8.28
CA SER A 218 -0.16 31.45 -6.99
C SER A 218 1.13 31.76 -6.24
N SER A 219 1.30 33.00 -5.77
CA SER A 219 2.44 33.38 -4.93
C SER A 219 2.45 32.68 -3.58
N ASP A 220 1.27 32.43 -3.01
CA ASP A 220 1.12 31.93 -1.64
C ASP A 220 1.20 30.40 -1.56
N SER A 221 0.88 29.73 -2.67
CA SER A 221 0.89 28.26 -2.81
C SER A 221 1.34 27.90 -4.22
N PRO A 222 2.62 28.13 -4.55
CA PRO A 222 3.16 27.94 -5.90
C PRO A 222 3.31 26.46 -6.27
N PHE A 223 3.34 25.57 -5.28
CA PHE A 223 3.54 24.14 -5.48
C PHE A 223 2.47 23.32 -4.76
N LYS A 224 1.86 22.40 -5.50
CA LYS A 224 0.85 21.48 -4.97
C LYS A 224 1.16 20.05 -5.35
N ILE A 225 0.70 19.10 -4.55
CA ILE A 225 0.81 17.68 -4.84
C ILE A 225 -0.56 17.04 -4.82
N ALA A 226 -0.84 16.16 -5.78
CA ALA A 226 -2.00 15.28 -5.73
C ALA A 226 -1.58 13.82 -5.67
N PHE A 227 -2.36 13.03 -4.93
CA PHE A 227 -2.17 11.59 -4.77
C PHE A 227 -3.31 10.83 -5.42
N TYR A 228 -2.99 9.71 -6.05
CA TYR A 228 -3.96 8.80 -6.63
C TYR A 228 -3.64 7.37 -6.22
N LEU A 229 -4.67 6.63 -5.83
CA LEU A 229 -4.60 5.22 -5.50
C LEU A 229 -5.57 4.47 -6.41
N ALA A 230 -5.06 3.53 -7.20
CA ALA A 230 -5.83 2.81 -8.22
C ALA A 230 -6.66 3.80 -9.08
N GLU A 231 -5.99 4.82 -9.62
CA GLU A 231 -6.56 5.89 -10.46
C GLU A 231 -7.61 6.81 -9.80
N LYS A 232 -7.88 6.63 -8.50
CA LYS A 232 -8.83 7.46 -7.74
C LYS A 232 -8.08 8.47 -6.88
N PRO A 233 -8.56 9.73 -6.79
CA PRO A 233 -7.96 10.72 -5.89
C PRO A 233 -7.90 10.20 -4.45
N LEU A 234 -6.71 10.25 -3.85
CA LEU A 234 -6.47 9.85 -2.47
C LEU A 234 -6.32 11.09 -1.60
N THR A 235 -7.17 11.23 -0.58
CA THR A 235 -7.04 12.32 0.39
C THR A 235 -6.25 11.85 1.60
N LEU A 236 -5.03 12.37 1.74
CA LEU A 236 -4.21 12.19 2.94
C LEU A 236 -4.52 13.28 3.98
N GLU A 237 -4.15 13.02 5.23
CA GLU A 237 -4.25 14.01 6.30
C GLU A 237 -3.49 15.29 5.93
N GLY A 238 -4.15 16.44 6.06
CA GLY A 238 -3.61 17.74 5.66
C GLY A 238 -3.85 18.13 4.20
N CYS A 239 -4.50 17.27 3.41
CA CYS A 239 -4.86 17.54 2.02
C CYS A 239 -6.37 17.79 1.87
N ASN A 240 -6.75 18.62 0.90
CA ASN A 240 -8.15 18.92 0.58
C ASN A 240 -8.50 18.35 -0.80
N ASN A 241 -9.49 17.45 -0.86
CA ASN A 241 -9.94 16.79 -2.10
C ASN A 241 -8.78 16.16 -2.90
N GLY A 242 -7.86 15.49 -2.21
CA GLY A 242 -6.69 14.84 -2.82
C GLY A 242 -5.58 15.79 -3.28
N VAL A 243 -5.67 17.10 -3.02
CA VAL A 243 -4.62 18.08 -3.34
C VAL A 243 -4.05 18.68 -2.05
N CYS A 244 -2.73 18.69 -1.94
CA CYS A 244 -1.96 19.13 -0.78
C CYS A 244 -1.09 20.33 -1.16
N ASP A 245 -0.91 21.27 -0.25
CA ASP A 245 0.12 22.28 -0.37
C ASP A 245 1.50 21.65 -0.13
N TRP A 246 2.44 21.82 -1.07
CA TRP A 246 3.76 21.17 -0.96
C TRP A 246 4.52 21.63 0.29
N ALA A 247 4.48 22.92 0.62
CA ALA A 247 5.21 23.46 1.75
C ALA A 247 4.70 22.90 3.09
N GLN A 248 3.40 22.61 3.20
CA GLN A 248 2.84 21.93 4.38
C GLN A 248 3.20 20.46 4.41
N LEU A 249 3.03 19.75 3.29
CA LEU A 249 3.29 18.32 3.18
C LEU A 249 4.77 18.00 3.44
N LYS A 250 5.69 18.83 2.92
CA LYS A 250 7.14 18.72 3.12
C LYS A 250 7.52 18.68 4.60
N LYS A 251 6.83 19.45 5.46
CA LYS A 251 7.07 19.43 6.92
C LYS A 251 6.76 18.08 7.57
N LYS A 252 5.83 17.30 7.00
CA LYS A 252 5.49 15.94 7.47
C LYS A 252 6.44 14.90 6.86
N LEU A 253 6.69 14.96 5.56
CA LEU A 253 7.41 13.90 4.84
C LEU A 253 8.93 13.98 4.92
N VAL A 254 9.54 15.17 4.94
CA VAL A 254 11.01 15.32 4.97
C VAL A 254 11.64 14.70 6.22
N PRO A 255 11.11 14.89 7.45
CA PRO A 255 11.68 14.25 8.63
C PRO A 255 11.67 12.72 8.56
N ILE A 256 10.61 12.15 7.95
CA ILE A 256 10.49 10.70 7.74
C ILE A 256 11.53 10.24 6.71
N ALA A 257 11.58 10.92 5.56
CA ALA A 257 12.53 10.64 4.48
C ALA A 257 14.01 10.73 4.93
N ALA A 258 14.34 11.68 5.80
CA ALA A 258 15.69 11.86 6.33
C ALA A 258 16.14 10.71 7.24
N ASN A 259 15.20 9.96 7.84
CA ASN A 259 15.48 8.87 8.77
C ASN A 259 15.41 7.48 8.12
N CYS A 260 15.32 7.39 6.79
CA CYS A 260 15.36 6.11 6.09
C CYS A 260 16.77 5.51 6.16
N SER A 261 16.91 4.38 6.84
CA SER A 261 18.18 3.66 7.01
C SER A 261 18.05 2.21 6.57
N THR A 262 19.06 1.71 5.84
CA THR A 262 19.17 0.29 5.49
C THR A 262 19.63 -0.56 6.68
N GLU A 263 20.05 0.02 7.79
CA GLU A 263 20.53 -0.74 8.97
C GLU A 263 19.47 -1.69 9.53
N VAL A 264 18.18 -1.41 9.30
CA VAL A 264 17.08 -2.29 9.69
C VAL A 264 17.14 -3.67 9.03
N THR A 265 17.88 -3.81 7.92
CA THR A 265 18.11 -5.11 7.26
C THR A 265 19.22 -5.93 7.94
N ASN A 266 20.02 -5.31 8.82
CA ASN A 266 21.06 -6.00 9.56
C ASN A 266 20.46 -6.68 10.80
N SER A 267 20.76 -7.96 11.00
CA SER A 267 20.26 -8.78 12.10
C SER A 267 20.76 -8.40 13.50
N GLN A 268 21.42 -7.24 13.66
CA GLN A 268 22.02 -6.77 14.92
C GLN A 268 21.23 -5.67 15.65
N VAL A 269 20.09 -5.19 15.12
CA VAL A 269 19.35 -4.03 15.67
C VAL A 269 18.15 -4.42 16.56
N GLU A 270 18.24 -5.54 17.27
CA GLU A 270 17.26 -5.83 18.33
C GLU A 270 17.61 -5.07 19.61
N GLN A 271 16.63 -4.34 20.15
CA GLN A 271 16.57 -3.64 21.45
C GLN A 271 16.98 -2.16 21.48
N GLN A 272 16.15 -1.25 20.94
CA GLN A 272 16.10 0.13 21.49
C GLN A 272 14.84 0.97 21.14
N VAL A 273 13.63 0.41 21.13
CA VAL A 273 12.40 1.27 21.09
C VAL A 273 11.32 0.70 22.00
N ALA A 274 11.61 0.63 23.29
CA ALA A 274 10.60 0.38 24.32
C ALA A 274 10.85 1.27 25.55
N SER A 275 10.95 2.59 25.35
CA SER A 275 10.70 3.58 26.41
C SER A 275 10.77 5.02 25.87
N ALA A 276 9.63 5.59 25.49
CA ALA A 276 9.42 7.04 25.61
C ALA A 276 7.92 7.32 25.58
N GLY A 277 7.33 7.42 26.78
CA GLY A 277 5.94 7.82 26.96
C GLY A 277 5.72 9.33 26.86
N ARG A 278 4.47 9.66 26.51
CA ARG A 278 3.66 10.81 26.95
C ARG A 278 4.33 12.19 27.01
N HIS A 279 3.85 13.12 26.16
CA HIS A 279 3.29 14.38 26.63
C HIS A 279 2.21 14.97 25.72
N SER A 280 1.24 15.62 26.36
CA SER A 280 0.02 16.24 25.85
C SER A 280 0.18 17.75 25.78
N LYS A 281 -0.44 18.43 24.79
CA LYS A 281 -1.31 19.62 24.98
C LYS A 281 -1.97 20.09 23.67
N ARG A 282 -3.11 20.81 23.84
CA ARG A 282 -4.22 21.13 22.92
C ARG A 282 -4.15 22.53 22.25
N GLN A 283 -5.13 22.76 21.34
CA GLN A 283 -5.87 23.99 20.89
C GLN A 283 -5.52 24.60 19.52
N MET A 284 -6.43 24.58 18.51
CA MET A 284 -7.56 25.51 18.10
C MET A 284 -7.05 26.80 17.40
N LEU A 285 -7.53 27.37 16.25
CA LEU A 285 -8.82 27.49 15.54
C LEU A 285 -8.65 28.00 14.06
N TYR A 286 -9.58 27.64 13.16
CA TYR A 286 -10.20 28.32 11.96
C TYR A 286 -9.46 29.35 11.05
N ARG A 287 -9.57 29.24 9.71
CA ARG A 287 -10.61 29.84 8.80
C ARG A 287 -10.36 29.56 7.29
N GLN A 288 -11.43 29.63 6.50
CA GLN A 288 -11.60 29.27 5.08
C GLN A 288 -10.96 30.22 4.05
N GLY A 289 -10.70 29.70 2.84
CA GLY A 289 -10.55 30.49 1.61
C GLY A 289 -10.55 29.62 0.35
N LYS A 290 -11.52 29.83 -0.55
CA LYS A 290 -11.65 29.19 -1.88
C LYS A 290 -10.79 29.94 -2.90
N HIS A 291 -10.20 29.21 -3.86
CA HIS A 291 -10.37 29.37 -5.32
C HIS A 291 -9.32 28.52 -6.06
N LEU A 292 -9.78 27.67 -6.99
CA LEU A 292 -8.93 26.94 -7.93
C LEU A 292 -8.66 27.83 -9.16
N SER A 293 -7.39 28.07 -9.46
CA SER A 293 -6.91 28.53 -10.77
C SER A 293 -5.67 27.74 -11.18
N ARG A 294 -5.47 27.70 -12.49
CA ARG A 294 -4.65 26.79 -13.31
C ARG A 294 -3.32 26.36 -12.67
N CYS A 295 -3.06 25.05 -12.67
CA CYS A 295 -1.76 24.47 -12.36
C CYS A 295 -1.35 23.50 -13.48
N THR A 296 -0.05 23.39 -13.74
CA THR A 296 0.51 22.43 -14.70
C THR A 296 1.14 21.27 -13.91
N GLY A 297 0.72 20.03 -14.21
CA GLY A 297 1.17 18.83 -13.50
C GLY A 297 2.37 18.16 -14.17
N LEU A 298 3.31 17.73 -13.34
CA LEU A 298 4.40 16.81 -13.66
C LEU A 298 4.19 15.55 -12.82
N VAL A 299 4.29 14.37 -13.44
CA VAL A 299 4.09 13.09 -12.74
C VAL A 299 5.45 12.64 -12.22
N ALA A 300 5.53 12.25 -10.95
CA ALA A 300 6.69 11.52 -10.42
C ALA A 300 6.26 10.20 -9.81
#